data_AF-A0A920EIP1-F1
#
_entry.id   AF-A0A920EIP1-F1
#
_cell.length_a   1.000
_cell.length_b   1.000
_cell.length_c   1.000
_cell.angle_alpha   90.00
_cell.angle_beta   90.00
_cell.angle_gamma   90.00
#
_symmetry.space_group_name_H-M   'P 1'
#
loop_
_entity.id
_entity.type
_entity.pdbx_description
1 polymer ?
#
loop_
_entity_poly.entity_id
_entity_poly.type
_entity_poly.pdbx_seq_one_letter_code
_entity_poly.pdbx_strand_id
1 'polypeptide(L)'
;MSDIEIARKANLKPISEIGERLDIPKNHLIQYGSNKAKISNDFIKTIKNKKDGKLILVTAITPTPAGEGKTTTSVGLNDGLNKIGKKLLFV
;
A
#
# COMPACT_ATOMS: atom_id res chain seq x y z
N MET A 1 7.41 -22.10 7.72
CA MET A 1 6.43 -21.08 8.15
C MET A 1 5.52 -20.82 6.97
N SER A 2 4.21 -20.98 7.13
CA SER A 2 3.21 -20.71 6.09
C SER A 2 2.85 -19.22 6.03
N ASP A 3 2.31 -18.75 4.91
CA ASP A 3 1.92 -17.33 4.71
C ASP A 3 1.01 -16.80 5.83
N ILE A 4 0.06 -17.63 6.30
CA ILE A 4 -0.85 -17.26 7.39
C ILE A 4 -0.12 -17.12 8.73
N GLU A 5 0.92 -17.93 8.98
CA GLU A 5 1.75 -17.78 10.18
C GLU A 5 2.57 -16.49 10.12
N ILE A 6 3.07 -16.10 8.94
CA ILE A 6 3.76 -14.81 8.75
C ILE A 6 2.79 -13.67 9.05
N ALA A 7 1.59 -13.71 8.47
CA ALA A 7 0.58 -12.66 8.62
C ALA A 7 0.13 -12.48 10.08
N ARG A 8 -0.04 -13.58 10.83
CA ARG A 8 -0.43 -13.53 12.26
C ARG A 8 0.67 -12.98 13.17
N LYS A 9 1.94 -13.16 12.79
CA LYS A 9 3.11 -12.64 13.54
C LYS A 9 3.45 -11.18 13.19
N ALA A 10 2.80 -10.61 12.16
CA ALA A 10 3.09 -9.24 11.73
C ALA A 10 2.65 -8.21 12.77
N ASN A 11 3.56 -7.31 13.13
CA ASN A 11 3.25 -6.16 13.97
C ASN A 11 2.63 -5.06 13.10
N LEU A 12 1.30 -5.07 13.00
CA LEU A 12 0.56 -4.08 12.23
C LEU A 12 0.58 -2.72 12.91
N LYS A 13 0.93 -1.68 12.16
CA LYS A 13 0.76 -0.29 12.59
C LYS A 13 -0.71 0.12 12.50
N PRO A 14 -1.20 1.00 13.39
CA PRO A 14 -2.52 1.60 13.24
C PRO A 14 -2.65 2.30 11.90
N ILE A 15 -3.79 2.14 11.23
CA ILE A 15 -4.03 2.73 9.91
C ILE A 15 -3.98 4.26 9.93
N SER A 16 -4.22 4.88 11.10
CA SER A 16 -4.02 6.31 11.32
C SER A 16 -2.56 6.76 11.15
N GLU A 17 -1.60 5.95 11.59
CA GLU A 17 -0.16 6.24 11.42
C GLU A 17 0.23 6.17 9.93
N ILE A 18 -0.36 5.21 9.19
CA ILE A 18 -0.17 5.10 7.75
C ILE A 18 -0.78 6.31 7.03
N GLY A 19 -1.97 6.76 7.45
CA GLY A 19 -2.62 7.96 6.92
C GLY A 19 -1.76 9.22 7.14
N GLU A 20 -1.18 9.37 8.33
CA GLU A 20 -0.27 10.47 8.65
C GLU A 20 0.98 10.48 7.75
N ARG A 21 1.61 9.32 7.51
CA ARG A 21 2.74 9.19 6.56
C ARG A 21 2.37 9.60 5.12
N LEU A 22 1.10 9.48 4.77
CA LEU A 22 0.55 9.83 3.46
C LEU A 22 -0.05 11.25 3.42
N ASP A 23 0.11 12.04 4.49
CA ASP A 23 -0.44 13.39 4.63
C ASP A 23 -1.97 13.43 4.51
N ILE A 24 -2.64 12.37 5.00
CA ILE A 24 -4.10 12.24 5.04
C ILE A 24 -4.58 12.67 6.43
N PRO A 25 -5.35 13.78 6.55
CA PRO A 25 -5.88 14.21 7.83
C PRO A 25 -6.83 13.19 8.45
N LYS A 26 -6.84 13.09 9.79
CA LYS A 26 -7.64 12.09 10.54
C LYS A 26 -9.14 12.13 10.23
N ASN A 27 -9.71 13.33 10.04
CA ASN A 27 -11.13 13.52 9.69
C ASN A 27 -11.50 12.98 8.29
N HIS A 28 -10.51 12.73 7.43
CA HIS A 28 -10.70 12.15 6.10
C HIS A 28 -10.41 10.64 6.05
N LEU A 29 -10.10 10.03 7.20
CA LEU A 29 -9.81 8.61 7.35
C LEU A 29 -10.95 7.90 8.10
N ILE A 30 -11.86 7.26 7.35
CA ILE A 30 -13.04 6.56 7.88
C ILE A 30 -12.62 5.14 8.27
N GLN A 31 -12.30 4.92 9.55
CA GLN A 31 -11.72 3.67 10.03
C GLN A 31 -12.74 2.51 10.14
N TYR A 32 -12.25 1.31 9.84
CA TYR A 32 -12.95 0.02 9.99
C TYR A 32 -12.08 -0.91 10.86
N GLY A 33 -12.13 -0.67 12.17
CA GLY A 33 -11.14 -1.21 13.10
C GLY A 33 -9.79 -0.50 13.00
N SER A 34 -8.77 -1.04 13.66
CA SER A 34 -7.48 -0.35 13.83
C SER A 34 -6.59 -0.33 12.59
N ASN A 35 -6.77 -1.25 11.64
CA ASN A 35 -5.84 -1.50 10.54
C ASN A 35 -6.44 -1.30 9.14
N LYS A 36 -7.66 -0.80 9.02
CA LYS A 36 -8.35 -0.56 7.74
C LYS A 36 -9.10 0.76 7.79
N ALA A 37 -9.17 1.45 6.66
CA ALA A 37 -9.94 2.67 6.52
C ALA A 37 -10.35 2.92 5.07
N LYS A 38 -11.41 3.71 4.88
CA LYS A 38 -11.70 4.40 3.61
C LYS A 38 -11.16 5.83 3.67
N ILE A 39 -10.72 6.34 2.54
CA ILE A 39 -10.35 7.76 2.37
C ILE A 39 -11.57 8.50 1.85
N SER A 40 -11.89 9.66 2.43
CA SER A 40 -13.06 10.43 2.01
C SER A 40 -12.88 11.02 0.61
N ASN A 41 -13.97 11.07 -0.16
CA ASN A 41 -13.95 11.63 -1.51
C ASN A 41 -13.60 13.13 -1.51
N ASP A 42 -13.97 13.86 -0.46
CA ASP A 42 -13.64 15.28 -0.35
C ASP A 42 -12.14 15.53 -0.26
N PHE A 43 -11.40 14.69 0.46
CA PHE A 43 -9.93 14.76 0.46
C PHE A 43 -9.34 14.49 -0.93
N ILE A 44 -9.84 13.48 -1.64
CA ILE A 44 -9.38 13.17 -3.00
C ILE A 44 -9.56 14.38 -3.95
N LYS A 45 -10.68 15.10 -3.83
CA LYS A 45 -10.90 16.33 -4.61
C LYS A 45 -9.84 17.40 -4.31
N THR A 46 -9.39 17.54 -3.05
CA THR A 46 -8.38 18.55 -2.67
C THR A 46 -7.00 18.30 -3.29
N ILE A 47 -6.67 17.04 -3.59
CA ILE A 47 -5.34 16.67 -4.12
C ILE A 47 -5.32 16.53 -5.64
N LYS A 48 -6.46 16.71 -6.32
CA LYS A 48 -6.60 16.53 -7.78
C LYS A 48 -5.64 17.37 -8.63
N ASN A 49 -5.23 18.54 -8.10
CA ASN A 49 -4.31 19.45 -8.80
C ASN A 49 -2.84 19.26 -8.37
N LYS A 50 -2.53 18.28 -7.52
CA LYS A 50 -1.14 17.95 -7.19
C LYS A 50 -0.50 17.22 -8.37
N LYS A 51 0.81 17.39 -8.53
CA LYS A 51 1.58 16.68 -9.55
C LYS A 51 1.55 15.17 -9.29
N ASP A 52 1.26 14.39 -10.33
CA ASP A 52 1.29 12.93 -10.24
C ASP A 52 2.69 12.39 -9.91
N GLY A 53 2.68 11.28 -9.17
CA GLY A 53 3.88 10.49 -8.92
C GLY A 53 4.35 9.72 -10.16
N LYS A 54 5.33 8.83 -9.97
CA LYS A 54 5.74 7.88 -11.02
C LYS A 54 4.84 6.65 -10.96
N LEU A 55 4.27 6.27 -12.10
CA LEU A 55 3.50 5.03 -12.25
C LEU A 55 4.43 3.89 -12.71
N ILE A 56 4.45 2.80 -11.95
CA ILE A 56 5.21 1.59 -12.28
C ILE A 56 4.22 0.44 -12.44
N LEU A 57 4.10 -0.06 -13.67
CA LEU A 57 3.29 -1.24 -13.97
C LEU A 57 4.15 -2.50 -13.81
N VAL A 58 3.73 -3.40 -12.93
CA VAL A 58 4.35 -4.74 -12.80
C VAL A 58 3.52 -5.75 -13.58
N THR A 59 4.16 -6.40 -14.55
CA THR A 59 3.57 -7.47 -15.35
C THR A 59 4.36 -8.77 -15.20
N ALA A 60 3.81 -9.86 -15.71
CA ALA A 60 4.47 -11.16 -15.78
C ALA A 60 4.29 -11.78 -17.16
N ILE A 61 5.03 -12.85 -17.43
CA ILE A 61 4.81 -13.72 -18.58
C ILE A 61 3.44 -14.42 -18.49
N THR A 62 3.07 -15.16 -19.53
CA THR A 62 1.88 -16.02 -19.52
C THR A 62 1.92 -16.97 -18.31
N PRO A 63 0.82 -17.07 -17.54
CA PRO A 63 0.79 -17.93 -16.36
C PRO A 63 1.09 -19.40 -16.65
N THR A 64 1.79 -20.03 -15.72
CA THR A 64 2.20 -21.43 -15.74
C THR A 64 1.83 -22.10 -14.41
N PRO A 65 1.76 -23.45 -14.35
CA PRO A 65 1.50 -24.15 -13.09
C PRO A 65 2.54 -23.91 -11.98
N ALA A 66 3.76 -23.46 -12.34
CA ALA A 66 4.81 -23.16 -11.37
C ALA A 66 4.55 -21.86 -10.60
N GLY A 67 3.78 -20.93 -11.18
CA GLY A 67 3.52 -19.60 -10.64
C GLY A 67 4.67 -18.62 -10.85
N GLU A 68 4.33 -17.36 -11.11
CA GLU A 68 5.30 -16.34 -11.52
C GLU A 68 5.66 -15.36 -10.38
N GLY A 69 4.95 -15.44 -9.25
CA GLY A 69 5.21 -14.57 -8.09
C GLY A 69 4.96 -13.08 -8.33
N LYS A 70 4.15 -12.71 -9.34
CA LYS A 70 3.89 -11.31 -9.72
C LYS A 70 3.54 -10.42 -8.53
N THR A 71 2.54 -10.80 -7.74
CA THR A 71 2.07 -10.00 -6.59
C THR A 71 3.12 -9.92 -5.49
N THR A 72 3.82 -11.03 -5.20
CA THR A 72 4.91 -11.07 -4.22
C THR A 72 6.02 -10.08 -4.61
N THR A 73 6.39 -10.05 -5.88
CA THR A 73 7.39 -9.10 -6.41
C THR A 73 6.88 -7.67 -6.37
N SER A 74 5.60 -7.40 -6.66
CA SER A 74 5.03 -6.05 -6.57
C SER A 74 5.05 -5.50 -5.14
N VAL A 75 4.68 -6.31 -4.14
CA VAL A 75 4.75 -5.92 -2.72
C VAL A 75 6.20 -5.75 -2.28
N GLY A 76 7.10 -6.66 -2.67
CA GLY A 76 8.53 -6.56 -2.37
C GLY A 76 9.20 -5.33 -2.99
N LEU A 77 8.81 -4.95 -4.20
CA LEU A 77 9.27 -3.70 -4.84
C LEU A 77 8.81 -2.48 -4.05
N ASN A 78 7.57 -2.48 -3.55
CA ASN A 78 7.07 -1.42 -2.68
C ASN A 78 7.90 -1.28 -1.40
N ASP A 79 8.20 -2.40 -0.75
CA ASP A 79 8.98 -2.39 0.49
C ASP A 79 10.42 -1.96 0.23
N GLY A 80 11.04 -2.44 -0.85
CA GLY A 80 12.40 -2.07 -1.26
C GLY A 80 12.55 -0.58 -1.56
N LEU A 81 11.61 0.00 -2.32
CA LEU A 81 11.63 1.44 -2.63
C LEU A 81 11.41 2.30 -1.38
N ASN A 82 10.50 1.91 -0.48
CA ASN A 82 10.33 2.60 0.80
C ASN A 82 11.59 2.48 1.68
N LYS A 83 12.28 1.33 1.68
CA LYS A 83 13.52 1.12 2.44
C LYS A 83 14.67 2.03 2.01
N ILE A 84 14.73 2.41 0.73
CA ILE A 84 15.74 3.35 0.21
C ILE A 84 15.27 4.82 0.21
N GLY A 85 14.20 5.13 0.96
CA GLY A 85 13.72 6.50 1.16
C GLY A 85 12.85 7.06 0.04
N LYS A 86 12.31 6.23 -0.85
CA LYS A 86 11.30 6.66 -1.84
C LYS A 86 9.90 6.48 -1.25
N LYS A 87 9.04 7.50 -1.35
CA LYS A 87 7.62 7.40 -0.96
C LYS A 87 6.87 6.64 -2.05
N LEU A 88 6.71 5.33 -1.87
CA LEU A 88 5.91 4.47 -2.75
C LEU A 88 4.67 3.96 -2.00
N LEU A 89 3.57 3.83 -2.74
CA LEU A 89 2.33 3.19 -2.32
C LEU A 89 2.00 2.07 -3.32
N PHE A 90 1.76 0.86 -2.81
CA PHE A 90 1.20 -0.25 -3.58
C PHE A 90 -0.32 -0.09 -3.70
N VAL A 91 -0.86 -0.32 -4.90
CA VAL A 91 -2.28 -0.25 -5.25
C VAL A 91 -2.72 -1.57 -5.85
#